data_AF-A0A2V7FR83-F1
#
_entry.id   AF-A0A2V7FR83-F1
#
_cell.length_a   1.000
_cell.length_b   1.000
_cell.length_c   1.000
_cell.angle_alpha   90.00
_cell.angle_beta   90.00
_cell.angle_gamma   90.00
#
_symmetry.space_group_name_H-M   'P 1'
#
loop_
_entity.id
_entity.type
_entity.pdbx_description
1 polymer ?
#
loop_
_entity_poly.entity_id
_entity_poly.type
_entity_poly.pdbx_seq_one_letter_code
_entity_poly.pdbx_strand_id
1 'polypeptide(L)'
;MLLGCLDSFAPAGAVPFTPPALYQTWWSAIEACAGLWGKFDRVEWYEVPGGDYPCPAYEGRCDGWWQPPHTIYLAHRWRNDRQLVEHEMLHDLLQRGDHPPVFQACGVL
;
A
#
# COMPACT_ATOMS: atom_id res chain seq x y z
N MET A 1 -29.72 9.43 11.64
CA MET A 1 -28.66 8.42 11.42
C MET A 1 -28.25 8.52 9.96
N LEU A 2 -27.11 9.16 9.65
CA LEU A 2 -26.54 9.08 8.31
C LEU A 2 -25.73 7.79 8.24
N LEU A 3 -26.23 6.80 7.50
CA LEU A 3 -25.41 5.72 6.97
C LEU A 3 -24.46 6.34 5.95
N GLY A 4 -23.26 6.73 6.40
CA GLY A 4 -22.17 7.05 5.48
C GLY A 4 -21.88 5.80 4.64
N CYS A 5 -21.72 5.99 3.32
CA CYS A 5 -21.40 4.92 2.39
C CYS A 5 -20.36 3.98 3.01
N LEU A 6 -20.74 2.72 3.24
CA LEU A 6 -19.78 1.65 3.41
C LEU A 6 -18.89 1.70 2.16
N ASP A 7 -17.59 1.89 2.33
CA ASP A 7 -16.61 1.81 1.26
C ASP A 7 -16.74 0.44 0.56
N SER A 8 -17.54 0.37 -0.50
CA SER A 8 -17.79 -0.84 -1.29
C SER A 8 -16.53 -1.37 -2.01
N PHE A 9 -15.36 -0.77 -1.75
CA PHE A 9 -14.09 -1.06 -2.40
C PHE A 9 -13.00 -1.57 -1.44
N ALA A 10 -13.23 -1.53 -0.12
CA ALA A 10 -12.27 -2.10 0.83
C ALA A 10 -12.26 -3.63 0.71
N PRO A 11 -11.08 -4.30 0.73
CA PRO A 11 -11.01 -5.74 0.83
C PRO A 11 -11.79 -6.27 2.05
N ALA A 12 -12.47 -7.40 1.87
CA ALA A 12 -13.22 -8.02 2.95
C ALA A 12 -12.30 -8.39 4.13
N GLY A 13 -12.66 -7.92 5.33
CA GLY A 13 -11.89 -8.17 6.55
C GLY A 13 -10.70 -7.23 6.74
N ALA A 14 -10.54 -6.19 5.91
CA ALA A 14 -9.57 -5.13 6.15
C ALA A 14 -9.81 -4.46 7.51
N VAL A 15 -8.75 -4.34 8.31
CA VAL A 15 -8.77 -3.63 9.59
C VAL A 15 -7.63 -2.62 9.64
N PRO A 16 -7.85 -1.41 10.20
CA PRO A 16 -6.78 -0.43 10.32
C PRO A 16 -5.68 -0.94 11.24
N PHE A 17 -4.43 -0.67 10.90
CA PHE A 17 -3.29 -0.96 11.76
C PHE A 17 -2.32 0.22 11.83
N THR A 18 -1.58 0.30 12.94
CA THR A 18 -0.47 1.25 13.05
C THR A 18 0.77 0.63 12.43
N PRO A 19 1.34 1.21 11.36
CA PRO A 19 2.56 0.68 10.77
C PRO A 19 3.72 0.75 11.79
N PRO A 20 4.61 -0.26 11.82
CA PRO A 20 5.79 -0.23 12.69
C PRO A 20 6.72 0.92 12.27
N ALA A 21 7.51 1.45 13.21
CA ALA A 21 8.41 2.57 12.96
C ALA A 21 9.38 2.35 11.78
N LEU A 22 9.71 1.08 11.49
CA LEU A 22 10.57 0.70 10.36
C LEU A 22 9.99 1.12 8.99
N TYR A 23 8.67 1.29 8.87
CA TYR A 23 8.03 1.76 7.64
C TYR A 23 8.46 3.18 7.29
N GLN A 24 8.72 4.04 8.27
CA GLN A 24 9.23 5.39 8.00
C GLN A 24 10.65 5.34 7.42
N THR A 25 11.48 4.40 7.88
CA THR A 25 12.81 4.15 7.29
C THR A 25 12.70 3.70 5.84
N TRP A 26 11.77 2.79 5.54
CA TRP A 26 11.51 2.32 4.19
C TRP A 26 10.92 3.41 3.29
N TRP A 27 10.01 4.22 3.82
CA TRP A 27 9.48 5.41 3.16
C TRP A 27 10.59 6.36 2.71
N SER A 28 11.48 6.74 3.63
CA SER A 28 12.62 7.60 3.28
C SER A 28 13.56 6.95 2.25
N ALA A 29 13.73 5.63 2.28
CA ALA A 29 14.55 4.92 1.30
C ALA A 29 13.93 4.96 -0.11
N ILE A 30 12.62 4.72 -0.22
CA ILE A 30 11.94 4.74 -1.52
C ILE A 30 11.76 6.16 -2.06
N GLU A 31 11.56 7.17 -1.20
CA GLU A 31 11.64 8.59 -1.57
C GLU A 31 12.99 8.94 -2.20
N ALA A 32 14.08 8.57 -1.51
CA ALA A 32 15.44 8.84 -1.98
C ALA A 32 15.73 8.11 -3.30
N CYS A 33 15.24 6.89 -3.47
CA CYS A 33 15.40 6.14 -4.72
C CYS A 33 14.61 6.77 -5.88
N ALA A 34 13.34 7.09 -5.66
CA ALA A 34 12.46 7.62 -6.70
C ALA A 34 12.71 9.10 -7.01
N GLY A 35 13.42 9.83 -6.15
CA GLY A 35 13.58 11.28 -6.25
C GLY A 35 12.27 12.03 -6.03
N LEU A 36 11.39 11.47 -5.19
CA LEU A 36 10.07 12.00 -4.85
C LEU A 36 9.98 12.21 -3.34
N TRP A 37 9.08 13.10 -2.93
CA TRP A 37 8.83 13.38 -1.51
C TRP A 37 7.33 13.45 -1.24
N GLY A 38 6.93 12.88 -0.11
CA GLY A 38 5.57 12.85 0.38
C GLY A 38 5.54 12.91 1.91
N LYS A 39 4.32 12.91 2.46
CA LYS A 39 4.14 12.84 3.91
C LYS A 39 3.75 11.41 4.25
N PHE A 40 4.59 10.67 4.95
CA PHE A 40 4.27 9.32 5.41
C PHE A 40 2.92 9.28 6.18
N ASP A 41 2.68 10.26 7.04
CA ASP A 41 1.48 10.33 7.89
C ASP A 41 0.16 10.57 7.12
N ARG A 42 0.21 10.82 5.80
CA ARG A 42 -1.00 10.90 4.98
C ARG A 42 -1.54 9.52 4.60
N VAL A 43 -0.71 8.48 4.71
CA VAL A 43 -1.05 7.13 4.28
C VAL A 43 -1.91 6.45 5.34
N GLU A 44 -3.07 5.96 4.92
CA GLU A 44 -3.94 5.12 5.72
C GLU A 44 -3.58 3.64 5.51
N TRP A 45 -3.35 2.93 6.60
CA TRP A 45 -2.83 1.57 6.57
C TRP A 45 -3.85 0.57 7.07
N TYR A 46 -4.14 -0.44 6.24
CA TYR A 46 -5.04 -1.53 6.54
C TYR A 46 -4.35 -2.87 6.35
N GLU A 47 -4.59 -3.80 7.26
CA GLU A 47 -4.19 -5.19 7.09
C GLU A 47 -5.41 -6.04 6.73
N VAL A 48 -5.20 -7.03 5.86
CA VAL A 48 -6.20 -8.02 5.49
C VAL A 48 -5.73 -9.39 5.97
N PRO A 49 -6.53 -10.17 6.72
CA PRO A 49 -6.12 -11.47 7.23
C PRO A 49 -5.69 -12.44 6.11
N GLY A 50 -4.60 -13.17 6.34
CA GLY A 50 -4.14 -14.24 5.44
C GLY A 50 -2.82 -13.95 4.72
N GLY A 51 -2.56 -14.78 3.70
CA GLY A 51 -1.39 -14.66 2.83
C GLY A 51 -1.59 -13.72 1.65
N ASP A 52 -2.83 -13.55 1.22
CA ASP A 52 -3.29 -12.75 0.09
C ASP A 52 -4.81 -12.49 0.26
N TYR A 53 -5.43 -11.66 -0.59
CA TYR A 53 -6.88 -11.40 -0.59
C TYR A 53 -7.43 -11.12 -2.01
N PRO A 54 -8.75 -11.22 -2.26
CA PRO A 54 -9.28 -10.90 -3.58
C PRO A 54 -9.05 -9.42 -3.88
N CYS A 55 -8.43 -9.11 -5.02
CA CYS A 55 -8.18 -7.73 -5.40
C CYS A 55 -9.49 -7.00 -5.70
N PRO A 56 -9.75 -5.81 -5.12
CA PRO A 56 -10.95 -5.04 -5.44
C PRO A 56 -10.95 -4.47 -6.87
N ALA A 57 -9.76 -4.24 -7.45
CA ALA A 57 -9.61 -3.54 -8.73
C ALA A 57 -9.65 -4.46 -9.97
N TYR A 58 -9.38 -5.76 -9.83
CA TYR A 58 -9.33 -6.72 -10.95
C TYR A 58 -9.56 -8.16 -10.47
N GLU A 59 -9.89 -9.06 -11.40
CA GLU A 59 -10.03 -10.49 -11.11
C GLU A 59 -8.65 -11.09 -10.78
N GLY A 60 -8.41 -11.37 -9.49
CA GLY A 60 -7.10 -11.87 -9.03
C GLY A 60 -6.92 -11.83 -7.51
N ARG A 61 -5.67 -12.08 -7.09
CA ARG A 61 -5.20 -12.07 -5.69
C ARG A 61 -4.21 -10.92 -5.49
N CYS A 62 -4.27 -10.28 -4.34
CA CYS A 62 -3.42 -9.17 -3.93
C CYS A 62 -2.67 -9.55 -2.66
N ASP A 63 -1.35 -9.35 -2.67
CA ASP A 63 -0.50 -9.38 -1.47
C ASP A 63 -0.46 -7.99 -0.81
N GLY A 64 -0.50 -6.94 -1.64
CA GLY A 64 -0.64 -5.54 -1.29
C GLY A 64 -1.51 -4.84 -2.33
N TRP A 65 -2.08 -3.69 -1.97
CA TRP A 65 -2.80 -2.83 -2.89
C TRP A 65 -2.85 -1.39 -2.38
N TRP A 66 -2.24 -0.47 -3.12
CA TRP A 66 -2.47 0.96 -3.00
C TRP A 66 -3.75 1.36 -3.74
N GLN A 67 -4.61 2.07 -3.02
CA GLN A 67 -5.82 2.69 -3.53
C GLN A 67 -5.69 4.22 -3.46
N PRO A 68 -6.00 4.96 -4.54
CA PRO A 68 -5.99 6.40 -4.51
C PRO A 68 -6.97 6.97 -3.47
N PRO A 69 -6.63 8.07 -2.77
CA PRO A 69 -5.36 8.79 -2.92
C PRO A 69 -4.23 8.22 -2.06
N HIS A 70 -4.51 7.70 -0.85
CA HIS A 70 -3.48 7.43 0.16
C HIS A 70 -3.75 6.18 1.00
N THR A 71 -4.47 5.20 0.49
CA THR A 71 -4.80 4.01 1.27
C THR A 71 -3.97 2.83 0.82
N ILE A 72 -3.31 2.13 1.74
CA ILE A 72 -2.55 0.91 1.45
C ILE A 72 -3.15 -0.24 2.25
N TYR A 73 -3.52 -1.29 1.52
CA TYR A 73 -3.89 -2.58 2.07
C TYR A 73 -2.72 -3.54 1.93
N LEU A 74 -2.45 -4.33 2.98
CA LEU A 74 -1.45 -5.40 2.96
C LEU A 74 -2.06 -6.68 3.51
N ALA A 75 -1.79 -7.83 2.89
CA ALA A 75 -2.13 -9.09 3.51
C ALA A 75 -1.22 -9.30 4.73
N HIS A 76 -1.77 -9.82 5.82
CA HIS A 76 -1.11 -9.85 7.12
C HIS A 76 0.29 -10.48 7.08
N ARG A 77 0.47 -11.52 6.24
CA ARG A 77 1.75 -12.22 6.02
C ARG A 77 2.88 -11.29 5.57
N TRP A 78 2.58 -10.25 4.81
CA TRP A 78 3.58 -9.43 4.12
C TRP A 78 3.93 -8.12 4.83
N ARG A 79 3.34 -7.85 6.01
CA ARG A 79 3.60 -6.60 6.75
C ARG A 79 5.07 -6.39 7.14
N ASN A 80 5.88 -7.45 7.17
CA ASN A 80 7.31 -7.38 7.45
C ASN A 80 8.18 -7.58 6.21
N ASP A 81 7.57 -7.65 5.02
CA ASP A 81 8.28 -7.73 3.75
C ASP A 81 8.59 -6.33 3.25
N ARG A 82 9.89 -5.98 3.26
CA ARG A 82 10.33 -4.65 2.86
C ARG A 82 9.98 -4.35 1.41
N GLN A 83 10.20 -5.31 0.51
CA GLN A 83 10.08 -5.08 -0.93
C GLN A 83 8.62 -4.77 -1.31
N LEU A 84 7.67 -5.57 -0.80
CA LEU A 84 6.25 -5.32 -1.04
C LEU A 84 5.78 -4.01 -0.42
N VAL A 85 6.23 -3.68 0.80
CA VAL A 85 5.82 -2.44 1.45
C VAL A 85 6.36 -1.22 0.68
N GLU A 86 7.62 -1.24 0.25
CA GLU A 86 8.19 -0.17 -0.58
C GLU A 86 7.50 -0.09 -1.97
N HIS A 87 7.03 -1.20 -2.53
CA HIS A 87 6.21 -1.23 -3.76
C HIS A 87 4.93 -0.40 -3.60
N GLU A 88 4.14 -0.67 -2.57
CA GLU A 88 2.89 0.06 -2.34
C GLU A 88 3.13 1.53 -1.96
N MET A 89 4.22 1.81 -1.23
CA MET A 89 4.62 3.20 -0.94
C MET A 89 5.00 3.95 -2.22
N LEU A 90 5.64 3.30 -3.18
CA LEU A 90 6.01 3.93 -4.46
C LEU A 90 4.76 4.26 -5.29
N HIS A 91 3.73 3.41 -5.27
CA HIS A 91 2.43 3.76 -5.83
C HIS A 91 1.86 5.04 -5.18
N ASP A 92 1.92 5.16 -3.85
CA ASP A 92 1.49 6.39 -3.16
C ASP A 92 2.30 7.61 -3.55
N LEU A 93 3.63 7.51 -3.62
CA LEU A 93 4.48 8.64 -4.00
C LEU A 93 4.18 9.11 -5.44
N LEU A 94 3.90 8.18 -6.36
CA LEU A 94 3.61 8.48 -7.76
C LEU A 94 2.14 8.83 -8.02
N GLN A 95 1.24 8.51 -7.09
CA GLN A 95 -0.21 8.68 -7.21
C GLN A 95 -0.78 7.99 -8.46
N ARG A 96 -0.36 6.75 -8.73
CA ARG A 96 -0.81 5.96 -9.89
C ARG A 96 -0.69 4.46 -9.62
N GLY A 97 -1.61 3.68 -10.20
CA GLY A 97 -1.72 2.23 -9.96
C GLY A 97 -0.96 1.33 -10.95
N ASP A 98 -0.27 1.89 -11.95
CA ASP A 98 0.59 1.15 -12.88
C ASP A 98 2.06 1.19 -12.43
N HIS A 99 2.91 0.38 -13.06
CA HIS A 99 4.33 0.19 -12.73
C HIS A 99 5.29 0.83 -13.74
N PRO A 100 5.48 2.17 -13.72
CA PRO A 100 6.49 2.81 -14.58
C PRO A 100 7.92 2.31 -14.25
N PRO A 101 8.92 2.55 -15.13
CA PRO A 101 10.27 2.00 -15.00
C PRO A 101 10.99 2.24 -13.66
N VAL A 102 10.55 3.23 -12.87
CA VAL A 102 11.08 3.49 -11.52
C VAL A 102 10.88 2.32 -10.55
N PHE A 103 9.84 1.49 -10.71
CA PHE A 103 9.67 0.28 -9.90
C PHE A 103 10.85 -0.69 -10.07
N GLN A 104 11.23 -0.95 -11.33
CA GLN A 104 12.40 -1.74 -11.65
C GLN A 104 13.69 -1.06 -11.17
N ALA A 105 13.84 0.24 -11.37
CA ALA A 105 15.02 1.00 -10.96
C ALA A 105 15.23 0.99 -9.44
N CYS A 106 14.14 1.00 -8.66
CA CYS A 106 14.17 0.91 -7.21
C CYS A 106 14.12 -0.52 -6.66
N GLY A 107 14.06 -1.53 -7.54
CA GLY A 107 14.09 -2.95 -7.13
C GLY A 107 12.81 -3.43 -6.46
N VAL A 108 11.68 -2.77 -6.71
CA VAL A 108 10.38 -3.07 -6.11
C VAL A 108 9.36 -3.52 -7.16
N LEU A 109 9.77 -4.00 -8.33
CA LEU A 109 8.86 -4.59 -9.33
C LEU A 109 8.46 -6.02 -8.94
#